data_AF-A0A537QHX2-F1
#
_entry.id   AF-A0A537QHX2-F1
#
_cell.length_a   1.000
_cell.length_b   1.000
_cell.length_c   1.000
_cell.angle_alpha   90.00
_cell.angle_beta   90.00
_cell.angle_gamma   90.00
#
_symmetry.space_group_name_H-M   'P 1'
#
loop_
_entity.id
_entity.type
_entity.pdbx_description
1 polymer ?
#
loop_
_entity_poly.entity_id
_entity_poly.type
_entity_poly.pdbx_seq_one_letter_code
_entity_poly.pdbx_strand_id
1 'polypeptide(L)'
;MALRIETFDNLRGGNTLYKALTHPHAAAPGRALVAALAARPPTAIVDPLGAAEGFAEIFGGAAVEIADIYVQDIARLGRKVLGRCAMPVDRLTESGARSVLVAAFDAERLIEQLQPYLPAGAEILSLDAMRIPAERLTNRRTYLDPLNFATNFALFRDTGALHTRLVTANYWAGYGSTEAACWLTLFDGDGAVIAEWNEPARPGISELTIDSRLVRKKFKLGDFAGQLFIHVIGAAGHDVVKYALDT
;
A
#
# COMPACT_ATOMS: atom_id res chain seq x y z
N MET A 1 -11.13 -0.66 19.05
CA MET A 1 -12.01 -0.22 17.94
C MET A 1 -11.64 -1.07 16.73
N ALA A 2 -12.59 -1.74 16.07
CA ALA A 2 -12.28 -2.51 14.87
C ALA A 2 -12.18 -1.55 13.68
N LEU A 3 -11.08 -1.62 12.93
CA LEU A 3 -10.91 -0.85 11.69
C LEU A 3 -11.95 -1.30 10.66
N ARG A 4 -12.59 -0.36 9.97
CA ARG A 4 -13.54 -0.68 8.88
C ARG A 4 -12.81 -0.86 7.56
N ILE A 5 -11.95 -1.88 7.51
CA ILE A 5 -11.15 -2.18 6.34
C ILE A 5 -11.30 -3.64 5.91
N GLU A 6 -11.56 -3.85 4.63
CA GLU A 6 -11.58 -5.19 4.03
C GLU A 6 -10.14 -5.64 3.80
N THR A 7 -9.68 -6.66 4.52
CA THR A 7 -8.32 -7.20 4.35
C THR A 7 -8.29 -8.41 3.41
N PHE A 8 -9.43 -9.07 3.20
CA PHE A 8 -9.57 -10.30 2.44
C PHE A 8 -11.00 -10.48 1.91
N ASP A 9 -11.14 -11.00 0.69
CA ASP A 9 -12.40 -11.39 0.06
C ASP A 9 -12.25 -12.84 -0.47
N ASN A 10 -13.21 -13.73 -0.19
CA ASN A 10 -13.13 -15.15 -0.56
C ASN A 10 -13.13 -15.40 -2.08
N LEU A 11 -13.62 -14.45 -2.89
CA LEU A 11 -13.65 -14.52 -4.36
C LEU A 11 -12.41 -13.90 -4.98
N ARG A 12 -11.83 -12.86 -4.36
CA ARG A 12 -10.71 -12.06 -4.91
C ARG A 12 -9.36 -12.31 -4.23
N GLY A 13 -9.35 -13.00 -3.10
CA GLY A 13 -8.16 -13.24 -2.28
C GLY A 13 -7.84 -12.06 -1.35
N GLY A 14 -6.54 -11.87 -1.05
CA GLY A 14 -6.09 -10.73 -0.24
C GLY A 14 -6.46 -9.39 -0.90
N ASN A 15 -6.92 -8.42 -0.12
CA ASN A 15 -7.28 -7.13 -0.68
C ASN A 15 -6.01 -6.34 -1.06
N THR A 16 -5.74 -6.21 -2.36
CA THR A 16 -4.55 -5.49 -2.85
C THR A 16 -4.56 -4.02 -2.47
N LEU A 17 -5.73 -3.38 -2.40
CA LEU A 17 -5.85 -2.00 -1.93
C LEU A 17 -5.37 -1.90 -0.47
N TYR A 18 -5.81 -2.81 0.40
CA TYR A 18 -5.33 -2.86 1.78
C TYR A 18 -3.80 -2.96 1.81
N LYS A 19 -3.22 -3.92 1.09
CA LYS A 19 -1.76 -4.10 1.04
C LYS A 19 -1.02 -2.86 0.53
N ALA A 20 -1.57 -2.17 -0.46
CA ALA A 20 -1.00 -0.93 -1.00
C ALA A 20 -1.04 0.21 0.03
N LEU A 21 -2.20 0.43 0.66
CA LEU A 21 -2.38 1.47 1.68
C LEU A 21 -1.52 1.23 2.92
N THR A 22 -1.33 -0.03 3.31
CA THR A 22 -0.53 -0.40 4.49
C THR A 22 0.93 -0.72 4.16
N HIS A 23 1.38 -0.53 2.92
CA HIS A 23 2.77 -0.75 2.57
C HIS A 23 3.65 0.25 3.36
N PRO A 24 4.75 -0.15 4.01
CA PRO A 24 5.53 0.79 4.84
C PRO A 24 6.01 2.03 4.08
N HIS A 25 6.39 1.87 2.81
CA HIS A 25 6.77 2.98 1.94
C HIS A 25 5.61 3.90 1.51
N ALA A 26 4.35 3.51 1.67
CA ALA A 26 3.20 4.37 1.45
C ALA A 26 2.86 5.22 2.70
N ALA A 27 3.43 4.90 3.87
CA ALA A 27 3.05 5.54 5.14
C ALA A 27 3.35 7.05 5.18
N ALA A 28 4.58 7.45 4.81
CA ALA A 28 4.95 8.86 4.80
C ALA A 28 4.28 9.64 3.65
N PRO A 29 4.28 9.15 2.39
CA PRO A 29 3.54 9.79 1.31
C PRO A 29 2.03 9.93 1.58
N GLY A 30 1.40 8.93 2.20
CA GLY A 30 -0.03 9.01 2.55
C GLY A 30 -0.34 10.06 3.60
N ARG A 31 0.52 10.22 4.63
CA ARG A 31 0.40 11.35 5.57
C ARG A 31 0.60 12.70 4.88
N ALA A 32 1.55 12.79 3.95
CA ALA A 32 1.76 14.00 3.16
C ALA A 32 0.55 14.33 2.29
N LEU A 33 -0.10 13.32 1.70
CA LEU A 33 -1.34 13.49 0.94
C LEU A 33 -2.47 14.02 1.83
N VAL A 34 -2.68 13.46 3.03
CA VAL A 34 -3.67 13.97 4.00
C VAL A 34 -3.37 15.44 4.35
N ALA A 35 -2.11 15.78 4.60
CA ALA A 35 -1.72 17.16 4.90
C ALA A 35 -1.98 18.12 3.73
N ALA A 36 -1.72 17.69 2.49
CA ALA A 36 -2.01 18.47 1.29
C ALA A 36 -3.51 18.74 1.13
N LEU A 37 -4.36 17.74 1.38
CA LEU A 37 -5.82 17.90 1.36
C LEU A 37 -6.31 18.86 2.44
N ALA A 38 -5.79 18.70 3.67
CA ALA A 38 -6.14 19.56 4.81
C ALA A 38 -5.68 21.02 4.64
N ALA A 39 -4.65 21.29 3.84
CA ALA A 39 -4.16 22.64 3.58
C ALA A 39 -5.12 23.48 2.73
N ARG A 40 -6.05 22.86 2.00
CA ARG A 40 -6.97 23.54 1.05
C ARG A 40 -8.40 23.03 1.18
N PRO A 41 -9.04 23.23 2.34
CA PRO A 41 -10.42 22.82 2.56
C PRO A 41 -11.38 23.67 1.73
N PRO A 42 -12.60 23.24 1.38
CA PRO A 42 -13.05 21.88 1.52
C PRO A 42 -12.56 21.03 0.33
N THR A 43 -12.41 19.73 0.58
CA THR A 43 -11.99 18.72 -0.39
C THR A 43 -13.21 17.95 -0.91
N ALA A 44 -13.39 17.88 -2.22
CA ALA A 44 -14.30 16.92 -2.83
C ALA A 44 -13.59 15.56 -2.97
N ILE A 45 -14.25 14.45 -2.64
CA ILE A 45 -13.70 13.12 -2.84
C ILE A 45 -14.45 12.44 -3.97
N VAL A 46 -13.75 12.10 -5.05
CA VAL A 46 -14.28 11.23 -6.11
C VAL A 46 -13.83 9.81 -5.80
N ASP A 47 -14.77 8.92 -5.49
CA ASP A 47 -14.49 7.55 -5.05
C ASP A 47 -15.01 6.51 -6.07
N PRO A 48 -14.38 6.37 -7.24
CA PRO A 48 -14.90 5.54 -8.31
C PRO A 48 -14.93 4.05 -7.93
N LEU A 49 -13.96 3.60 -7.12
CA LEU A 49 -13.71 2.18 -6.85
C LEU A 49 -13.89 1.76 -5.37
N GLY A 50 -14.21 2.68 -4.46
CA GLY A 50 -14.47 2.34 -3.06
C GLY A 50 -13.25 2.40 -2.16
N ALA A 51 -12.25 3.21 -2.52
CA ALA A 51 -11.00 3.30 -1.76
C ALA A 51 -11.03 4.36 -0.66
N ALA A 52 -11.98 5.31 -0.70
CA ALA A 52 -12.01 6.46 0.20
C ALA A 52 -12.06 6.06 1.69
N GLU A 53 -12.87 5.07 2.06
CA GLU A 53 -12.98 4.63 3.46
C GLU A 53 -11.71 3.93 3.93
N GLY A 54 -11.15 3.02 3.13
CA GLY A 54 -9.89 2.36 3.45
C GLY A 54 -8.74 3.35 3.62
N PHE A 55 -8.66 4.37 2.76
CA PHE A 55 -7.67 5.45 2.89
C PHE A 55 -7.86 6.23 4.20
N ALA A 56 -9.09 6.65 4.53
CA ALA A 56 -9.38 7.42 5.73
C ALA A 56 -9.18 6.61 7.03
N GLU A 57 -9.44 5.30 7.02
CA GLU A 57 -9.22 4.42 8.17
C GLU A 57 -7.72 4.26 8.47
N ILE A 58 -6.86 4.17 7.45
CA ILE A 58 -5.42 4.01 7.63
C ILE A 58 -4.71 5.34 7.96
N PHE A 59 -5.04 6.41 7.24
CA PHE A 59 -4.31 7.68 7.34
C PHE A 59 -5.01 8.75 8.18
N GLY A 60 -6.25 8.49 8.60
CA GLY A 60 -7.10 9.46 9.29
C GLY A 60 -7.72 10.47 8.33
N GLY A 61 -9.02 10.74 8.50
CA GLY A 61 -9.74 11.75 7.71
C GLY A 61 -10.14 13.01 8.48
N ALA A 62 -9.95 13.05 9.81
CA ALA A 62 -10.53 14.08 10.67
C ALA A 62 -10.01 15.50 10.38
N ALA A 63 -8.79 15.63 9.86
CA ALA A 63 -8.21 16.92 9.48
C ALA A 63 -8.67 17.42 8.10
N VAL A 64 -9.30 16.56 7.29
CA VAL A 64 -9.76 16.91 5.95
C VAL A 64 -11.22 17.35 6.02
N GLU A 65 -11.47 18.63 5.77
CA GLU A 65 -12.83 19.14 5.62
C GLU A 65 -13.40 18.66 4.28
N ILE A 66 -14.30 17.67 4.32
CA ILE A 66 -14.90 17.10 3.10
C ILE A 66 -16.07 17.99 2.66
N ALA A 67 -16.06 18.47 1.41
CA ALA A 67 -17.20 19.11 0.77
C ALA A 67 -18.32 18.08 0.62
N ASP A 68 -18.12 17.09 -0.26
CA ASP A 68 -19.00 15.96 -0.50
C ASP A 68 -18.25 14.79 -1.16
N ILE A 69 -18.94 13.65 -1.29
CA ILE A 69 -18.44 12.44 -1.95
C ILE A 69 -19.13 12.26 -3.29
N TYR A 70 -18.37 11.94 -4.33
CA TYR A 70 -18.84 11.82 -5.71
C TYR A 70 -18.49 10.45 -6.30
N VAL A 71 -19.41 9.86 -7.05
CA VAL A 71 -19.23 8.56 -7.72
C VAL A 71 -19.75 8.61 -9.15
N GLN A 72 -19.17 7.75 -10.00
CA GLN A 72 -19.65 7.52 -11.37
C GLN A 72 -20.66 6.36 -11.44
N ASP A 73 -20.52 5.36 -10.57
CA ASP A 73 -21.39 4.19 -10.53
C ASP A 73 -22.76 4.52 -9.93
N ILE A 74 -23.80 4.40 -10.75
CA ILE A 74 -25.20 4.63 -10.37
C ILE A 74 -25.60 3.74 -9.18
N ALA A 75 -25.10 2.49 -9.10
CA ALA A 75 -25.42 1.58 -8.01
C ALA A 75 -24.85 2.04 -6.65
N ARG A 76 -23.94 3.02 -6.64
CA ARG A 76 -23.32 3.59 -5.45
C ARG A 76 -23.90 4.94 -5.04
N LEU A 77 -24.75 5.56 -5.86
CA LEU A 77 -25.42 6.80 -5.50
C LEU A 77 -26.26 6.66 -4.22
N GLY A 78 -26.22 7.67 -3.37
CA GLY A 78 -26.94 7.70 -2.09
C GLY A 78 -26.36 6.80 -1.00
N ARG A 79 -25.39 5.91 -1.30
CA ARG A 79 -24.70 5.13 -0.29
C ARG A 79 -23.89 6.05 0.61
N LYS A 80 -23.79 5.70 1.90
CA LYS A 80 -22.93 6.42 2.83
C LYS A 80 -21.47 6.04 2.61
N VAL A 81 -20.62 7.04 2.42
CA VAL A 81 -19.17 6.94 2.36
C VAL A 81 -18.64 8.04 3.27
N LEU A 82 -17.82 7.68 4.27
CA LEU A 82 -17.30 8.65 5.26
C LEU A 82 -18.43 9.48 5.93
N GLY A 83 -19.59 8.85 6.13
CA GLY A 83 -20.76 9.48 6.74
C GLY A 83 -21.61 10.38 5.82
N ARG A 84 -21.19 10.62 4.57
CA ARG A 84 -21.90 11.45 3.58
C ARG A 84 -22.56 10.58 2.50
N CYS A 85 -23.69 11.03 1.96
CA CYS A 85 -24.34 10.35 0.84
C CYS A 85 -23.56 10.62 -0.45
N ALA A 86 -23.18 9.57 -1.17
CA ALA A 86 -22.49 9.70 -2.44
C ALA A 86 -23.39 10.36 -3.50
N MET A 87 -22.86 11.40 -4.13
CA MET A 87 -23.51 12.22 -5.15
C MET A 87 -23.02 11.82 -6.56
N PRO A 88 -23.80 12.10 -7.61
CA PRO A 88 -23.33 11.86 -8.97
C PRO A 88 -22.22 12.84 -9.35
N VAL A 89 -21.27 12.38 -10.15
CA VAL A 89 -20.06 13.13 -10.49
C VAL A 89 -20.30 14.42 -11.27
N ASP A 90 -21.44 14.54 -11.95
CA ASP A 90 -21.83 15.75 -12.68
C ASP A 90 -22.09 16.94 -11.75
N ARG A 91 -22.33 16.70 -10.45
CA ARG A 91 -22.44 17.71 -9.41
C ARG A 91 -21.10 18.21 -8.86
N LEU A 92 -19.98 17.60 -9.29
CA LEU A 92 -18.66 17.94 -8.77
C LEU A 92 -18.30 19.41 -9.04
N THR A 93 -18.68 19.96 -10.20
CA THR A 93 -18.42 21.37 -10.56
C THR A 93 -19.06 22.36 -9.59
N GLU A 94 -20.21 21.99 -9.01
CA GLU A 94 -21.00 22.81 -8.09
C GLU A 94 -20.55 22.67 -6.62
N SER A 95 -19.53 21.85 -6.35
CA SER A 95 -19.09 21.49 -4.99
C SER A 95 -18.48 22.63 -4.18
N GLY A 96 -17.95 23.68 -4.84
CA GLY A 96 -17.15 24.72 -4.21
C GLY A 96 -15.81 24.22 -3.63
N ALA A 97 -15.39 22.99 -3.95
CA ALA A 97 -14.16 22.41 -3.42
C ALA A 97 -12.91 23.11 -3.95
N ARG A 98 -11.93 23.34 -3.05
CA ARG A 98 -10.61 23.91 -3.40
C ARG A 98 -9.56 22.84 -3.71
N SER A 99 -9.87 21.60 -3.37
CA SER A 99 -9.10 20.40 -3.72
C SER A 99 -10.03 19.25 -4.08
N VAL A 100 -9.57 18.35 -4.93
CA VAL A 100 -10.27 17.12 -5.31
C VAL A 100 -9.34 15.96 -5.05
N LEU A 101 -9.75 15.00 -4.21
CA LEU A 101 -9.12 13.70 -4.11
C LEU A 101 -9.84 12.72 -5.04
N VAL A 102 -9.15 12.25 -6.07
CA VAL A 102 -9.55 11.04 -6.79
C VAL A 102 -9.01 9.84 -6.00
N ALA A 103 -9.88 9.18 -5.23
CA ALA A 103 -9.55 8.04 -4.37
C ALA A 103 -9.34 6.77 -5.22
N ALA A 104 -8.31 6.80 -6.06
CA ALA A 104 -7.87 5.69 -6.91
C ALA A 104 -6.36 5.78 -7.15
N PHE A 105 -5.76 4.61 -7.37
CA PHE A 105 -4.46 4.46 -8.03
C PHE A 105 -4.67 4.32 -9.54
N ASP A 106 -3.61 4.53 -10.33
CA ASP A 106 -3.66 4.59 -11.79
C ASP A 106 -4.72 5.62 -12.25
N ALA A 107 -4.78 6.78 -11.57
CA ALA A 107 -5.89 7.72 -11.67
C ALA A 107 -5.82 8.66 -12.88
N GLU A 108 -4.71 8.69 -13.63
CA GLU A 108 -4.50 9.61 -14.76
C GLU A 108 -5.68 9.60 -15.73
N ARG A 109 -6.06 8.43 -16.27
CA ARG A 109 -7.19 8.31 -17.18
C ARG A 109 -8.52 8.69 -16.55
N LEU A 110 -8.70 8.42 -15.25
CA LEU A 110 -9.91 8.81 -14.53
C LEU A 110 -9.97 10.34 -14.39
N ILE A 111 -8.86 10.99 -14.07
CA ILE A 111 -8.77 12.45 -13.97
C ILE A 111 -9.06 13.11 -15.32
N GLU A 112 -8.54 12.57 -16.43
CA GLU A 112 -8.85 13.05 -17.78
C GLU A 112 -10.35 12.99 -18.07
N GLN A 113 -11.01 11.88 -17.73
CA GLN A 113 -12.47 11.73 -17.89
C GLN A 113 -13.27 12.68 -17.00
N LEU A 114 -12.73 13.03 -15.83
CA LEU A 114 -13.37 13.94 -14.89
C LEU A 114 -13.20 15.41 -15.26
N GLN A 115 -12.26 15.74 -16.16
CA GLN A 115 -11.87 17.12 -16.48
C GLN A 115 -13.04 18.09 -16.73
N PRO A 116 -14.14 17.72 -17.42
CA PRO A 116 -15.30 18.59 -17.61
C PRO A 116 -16.09 18.91 -16.33
N TYR A 117 -15.92 18.10 -15.28
CA TYR A 117 -16.66 18.18 -14.01
C TYR A 117 -15.81 18.72 -12.85
N LEU A 118 -14.51 18.94 -13.06
CA LEU A 118 -13.63 19.42 -12.00
C LEU A 118 -13.95 20.89 -11.65
N PRO A 119 -13.97 21.27 -10.36
CA PRO A 119 -14.16 22.67 -9.98
C PRO A 119 -13.00 23.52 -10.50
N ALA A 120 -13.32 24.71 -11.02
CA ALA A 120 -12.31 25.60 -11.56
C ALA A 120 -11.27 25.99 -10.50
N GLY A 121 -9.98 25.80 -10.81
CA GLY A 121 -8.87 26.15 -9.93
C GLY A 121 -8.67 25.22 -8.72
N ALA A 122 -9.42 24.12 -8.63
CA ALA A 122 -9.19 23.11 -7.60
C ALA A 122 -7.88 22.35 -7.84
N GLU A 123 -7.16 22.06 -6.77
CA GLU A 123 -5.99 21.18 -6.81
C GLU A 123 -6.42 19.71 -6.91
N ILE A 124 -5.90 18.98 -7.89
CA ILE A 124 -6.29 17.59 -8.15
C ILE A 124 -5.20 16.67 -7.61
N LEU A 125 -5.60 15.78 -6.71
CA LEU A 125 -4.73 14.82 -6.03
C LEU A 125 -5.31 13.41 -6.23
N SER A 126 -4.45 12.40 -6.18
CA SER A 126 -4.88 11.00 -6.21
C SER A 126 -4.05 10.13 -5.28
N LEU A 127 -4.44 8.85 -5.13
CA LEU A 127 -3.62 7.88 -4.41
C LEU A 127 -2.31 7.58 -5.15
N ASP A 128 -2.12 8.02 -6.40
CA ASP A 128 -0.84 7.86 -7.09
C ASP A 128 0.33 8.54 -6.37
N ALA A 129 0.04 9.56 -5.55
CA ALA A 129 1.03 10.24 -4.72
C ALA A 129 1.68 9.33 -3.66
N MET A 130 1.06 8.18 -3.34
CA MET A 130 1.58 7.21 -2.37
C MET A 130 2.09 5.91 -3.00
N ARG A 131 2.28 5.87 -4.32
CA ARG A 131 2.83 4.69 -4.99
C ARG A 131 4.23 4.36 -4.48
N ILE A 132 4.50 3.07 -4.36
CA ILE A 132 5.86 2.56 -4.20
C ILE A 132 6.65 2.74 -5.51
N PRO A 133 8.00 2.76 -5.46
CA PRO A 133 8.82 2.99 -6.64
C PRO A 133 8.58 1.93 -7.74
N ALA A 134 8.63 2.34 -9.01
CA ALA A 134 8.25 1.50 -10.15
C ALA A 134 9.18 0.29 -10.36
N GLU A 135 10.43 0.38 -9.93
CA GLU A 135 11.40 -0.71 -9.91
C GLU A 135 11.08 -1.79 -8.87
N ARG A 136 10.15 -1.51 -7.95
CA ARG A 136 9.66 -2.45 -6.94
C ARG A 136 8.38 -3.17 -7.39
N LEU A 137 7.80 -2.78 -8.52
CA LEU A 137 6.60 -3.40 -9.06
C LEU A 137 6.96 -4.59 -9.97
N THR A 138 6.29 -5.70 -9.76
CA THR A 138 6.31 -6.88 -10.63
C THR A 138 5.57 -6.60 -11.95
N ASN A 139 4.36 -6.05 -11.86
CA ASN A 139 3.55 -5.58 -12.99
C ASN A 139 3.43 -4.05 -12.94
N ARG A 140 4.19 -3.36 -13.80
CA ARG A 140 4.17 -1.89 -13.89
C ARG A 140 2.92 -1.31 -14.55
N ARG A 141 2.09 -2.11 -15.22
CA ARG A 141 0.92 -1.63 -15.98
C ARG A 141 -0.31 -1.43 -15.12
N THR A 142 -0.41 -2.14 -14.00
CA THR A 142 -1.59 -2.11 -13.12
C THR A 142 -1.08 -2.10 -11.70
N TYR A 143 -1.19 -0.96 -11.02
CA TYR A 143 -0.60 -0.77 -9.71
C TYR A 143 -1.16 -1.77 -8.70
N LEU A 144 -2.49 -1.91 -8.66
CA LEU A 144 -3.19 -2.84 -7.77
C LEU A 144 -3.24 -4.29 -8.30
N ASP A 145 -2.30 -4.69 -9.14
CA ASP A 145 -2.07 -6.11 -9.43
C ASP A 145 -1.61 -6.83 -8.15
N PRO A 146 -2.24 -7.94 -7.73
CA PRO A 146 -1.82 -8.67 -6.54
C PRO A 146 -0.32 -9.02 -6.50
N LEU A 147 0.29 -9.29 -7.67
CA LEU A 147 1.72 -9.64 -7.77
C LEU A 147 2.66 -8.47 -7.44
N ASN A 148 2.17 -7.23 -7.42
CA ASN A 148 2.92 -6.08 -6.92
C ASN A 148 3.02 -6.04 -5.40
N PHE A 149 2.20 -6.83 -4.70
CA PHE A 149 2.10 -6.81 -3.25
C PHE A 149 2.21 -8.21 -2.65
N ALA A 150 3.15 -8.99 -3.20
CA ALA A 150 3.62 -10.23 -2.61
C ALA A 150 4.43 -9.91 -1.35
N THR A 151 3.72 -9.73 -0.23
CA THR A 151 4.28 -9.15 1.00
C THR A 151 3.96 -9.97 2.24
N ASN A 152 4.83 -9.91 3.25
CA ASN A 152 4.58 -10.45 4.58
C ASN A 152 5.47 -9.78 5.63
N PHE A 153 5.12 -9.95 6.91
CA PHE A 153 5.92 -9.54 8.04
C PHE A 153 6.37 -10.76 8.83
N ALA A 154 7.59 -10.71 9.36
CA ALA A 154 8.12 -11.69 10.30
C ALA A 154 8.65 -11.02 11.55
N LEU A 155 8.40 -11.60 12.72
CA LEU A 155 9.11 -11.21 13.93
C LEU A 155 10.60 -11.52 13.74
N PHE A 156 11.46 -10.55 14.04
CA PHE A 156 12.89 -10.66 13.80
C PHE A 156 13.66 -10.06 14.96
N ARG A 157 14.57 -10.84 15.57
CA ARG A 157 15.35 -10.40 16.73
C ARG A 157 16.77 -10.95 16.70
N ASP A 158 17.69 -10.21 17.29
CA ASP A 158 19.04 -10.67 17.62
C ASP A 158 19.50 -10.00 18.93
N THR A 159 19.95 -10.81 19.88
CA THR A 159 20.50 -10.37 21.18
C THR A 159 21.89 -10.96 21.43
N GLY A 160 22.55 -11.49 20.40
CA GLY A 160 23.75 -12.31 20.52
C GLY A 160 23.52 -13.72 21.08
N ALA A 161 22.70 -13.87 22.12
CA ALA A 161 22.33 -15.17 22.69
C ALA A 161 21.14 -15.82 21.97
N LEU A 162 20.18 -15.00 21.52
CA LEU A 162 19.03 -15.41 20.72
C LEU A 162 19.09 -14.75 19.35
N HIS A 163 18.69 -15.47 18.32
CA HIS A 163 18.60 -14.97 16.97
C HIS A 163 17.39 -15.57 16.27
N THR A 164 16.87 -14.92 15.24
CA THR A 164 15.87 -15.47 14.33
C THR A 164 16.53 -15.87 13.01
N ARG A 165 16.21 -17.06 12.52
CA ARG A 165 16.44 -17.47 11.14
C ARG A 165 15.10 -17.59 10.43
N LEU A 166 14.92 -16.77 9.40
CA LEU A 166 13.77 -16.85 8.50
C LEU A 166 14.16 -17.71 7.30
N VAL A 167 13.32 -18.69 6.97
CA VAL A 167 13.46 -19.52 5.78
C VAL A 167 12.22 -19.40 4.92
N THR A 168 12.40 -19.04 3.65
CA THR A 168 11.34 -19.00 2.63
C THR A 168 11.83 -19.72 1.37
N ALA A 169 10.93 -19.91 0.40
CA ALA A 169 11.24 -20.57 -0.85
C ALA A 169 10.91 -19.69 -2.05
N ASN A 170 11.80 -19.63 -3.02
CA ASN A 170 11.56 -19.06 -4.35
C ASN A 170 10.74 -20.04 -5.20
N TYR A 171 9.51 -20.34 -4.81
CA TYR A 171 8.62 -21.15 -5.64
C TYR A 171 8.07 -20.38 -6.85
N TRP A 172 8.19 -19.04 -6.88
CA TRP A 172 7.79 -18.22 -8.03
C TRP A 172 8.57 -18.59 -9.30
N ALA A 173 9.80 -19.09 -9.15
CA ALA A 173 10.55 -19.65 -10.28
C ALA A 173 9.83 -20.83 -10.96
N GLY A 174 9.08 -21.64 -10.20
CA GLY A 174 8.23 -22.70 -10.75
C GLY A 174 7.04 -22.18 -11.56
N TYR A 175 6.68 -20.91 -11.37
CA TYR A 175 5.65 -20.20 -12.14
C TYR A 175 6.25 -19.30 -13.24
N GLY A 176 7.56 -19.42 -13.52
CA GLY A 176 8.22 -18.71 -14.61
C GLY A 176 8.90 -17.39 -14.22
N SER A 177 8.99 -17.06 -12.92
CA SER A 177 9.82 -15.93 -12.50
C SER A 177 11.31 -16.19 -12.74
N THR A 178 12.00 -15.25 -13.39
CA THR A 178 13.44 -15.33 -13.67
C THR A 178 14.30 -14.43 -12.80
N GLU A 179 13.69 -13.46 -12.11
CA GLU A 179 14.40 -12.38 -11.41
C GLU A 179 13.79 -12.06 -10.03
N ALA A 180 13.20 -13.07 -9.37
CA ALA A 180 12.64 -12.92 -8.04
C ALA A 180 13.68 -12.36 -7.05
N ALA A 181 13.29 -11.35 -6.26
CA ALA A 181 14.12 -10.77 -5.22
C ALA A 181 13.26 -10.32 -4.04
N CYS A 182 13.81 -10.33 -2.83
CA CYS A 182 13.17 -9.75 -1.66
C CYS A 182 13.72 -8.35 -1.41
N TRP A 183 12.85 -7.34 -1.46
CA TRP A 183 13.10 -6.04 -0.87
C TRP A 183 12.67 -6.09 0.60
N LEU A 184 13.63 -5.84 1.49
CA LEU A 184 13.54 -6.14 2.90
C LEU A 184 13.74 -4.86 3.70
N THR A 185 12.81 -4.58 4.61
CA THR A 185 12.88 -3.43 5.52
C THR A 185 12.75 -3.94 6.96
N LEU A 186 13.78 -3.71 7.76
CA LEU A 186 13.82 -4.08 9.17
C LEU A 186 13.44 -2.90 10.04
N PHE A 187 12.43 -3.10 10.88
CA PHE A 187 11.98 -2.18 11.89
C PHE A 187 12.43 -2.63 13.27
N ASP A 188 12.77 -1.69 14.15
CA ASP A 188 12.95 -1.95 15.57
C ASP A 188 11.59 -2.03 16.32
N GLY A 189 11.65 -2.16 17.64
CA GLY A 189 10.46 -2.29 18.50
C GLY A 189 9.61 -1.02 18.59
N ASP A 190 10.19 0.14 18.23
CA ASP A 190 9.49 1.42 18.17
C ASP A 190 8.94 1.71 16.77
N GLY A 191 9.19 0.80 15.80
CA GLY A 191 8.75 0.92 14.42
C GLY A 191 9.67 1.81 13.57
N ALA A 192 10.88 2.14 14.03
CA ALA A 192 11.85 2.87 13.23
C ALA A 192 12.60 1.92 12.27
N VAL A 193 12.84 2.37 11.04
CA VAL A 193 13.63 1.62 10.06
C VAL A 193 15.09 1.61 10.50
N ILE A 194 15.64 0.44 10.79
CA ILE A 194 17.03 0.26 11.20
C ILE A 194 17.92 -0.38 10.12
N ALA A 195 17.31 -1.04 9.12
CA ALA A 195 18.02 -1.51 7.93
C ALA A 195 17.06 -1.71 6.75
N GLU A 196 17.56 -1.53 5.54
CA GLU A 196 16.83 -1.84 4.30
C GLU A 196 17.79 -2.38 3.23
N TRP A 197 17.40 -3.44 2.52
CA TRP A 197 18.20 -4.01 1.43
C TRP A 197 17.42 -4.86 0.44
N ASN A 198 18.11 -5.25 -0.63
CA ASN A 198 17.65 -6.26 -1.58
C ASN A 198 18.40 -7.57 -1.38
N GLU A 199 17.67 -8.67 -1.36
CA GLU A 199 18.18 -10.03 -1.32
C GLU A 199 17.71 -10.78 -2.57
N PRO A 200 18.58 -10.97 -3.59
CA PRO A 200 18.18 -11.67 -4.80
C PRO A 200 17.92 -13.14 -4.50
N ALA A 201 16.85 -13.70 -5.05
CA ALA A 201 16.64 -15.14 -5.00
C ALA A 201 17.63 -15.84 -5.94
N ARG A 202 18.01 -17.08 -5.60
CA ARG A 202 18.79 -17.90 -6.52
C ARG A 202 17.91 -18.31 -7.72
N PRO A 203 18.51 -18.50 -8.91
CA PRO A 203 17.77 -19.01 -10.07
C PRO A 203 17.11 -20.36 -9.77
N GLY A 204 15.90 -20.55 -10.31
CA GLY A 204 15.13 -21.78 -10.10
C GLY A 204 14.50 -21.88 -8.70
N ILE A 205 13.77 -22.98 -8.50
CA ILE A 205 13.15 -23.27 -7.20
C ILE A 205 14.27 -23.48 -6.17
N SER A 206 14.32 -22.60 -5.18
CA SER A 206 15.42 -22.55 -4.23
C SER A 206 14.96 -22.06 -2.86
N GLU A 207 15.73 -22.38 -1.83
CA GLU A 207 15.57 -21.84 -0.49
C GLU A 207 16.22 -20.45 -0.40
N LEU A 208 15.57 -19.54 0.32
CA LEU A 208 16.11 -18.27 0.75
C LEU A 208 16.12 -18.23 2.28
N THR A 209 17.31 -18.08 2.87
CA THR A 209 17.49 -17.94 4.32
C THR A 209 17.95 -16.52 4.66
N ILE A 210 17.30 -15.90 5.64
CA ILE A 210 17.72 -14.62 6.23
C ILE A 210 17.98 -14.86 7.72
N ASP A 211 19.24 -14.73 8.14
CA ASP A 211 19.67 -14.90 9.54
C ASP A 211 19.93 -13.52 10.16
N SER A 212 19.23 -13.24 11.26
CA SER A 212 19.33 -11.98 12.00
C SER A 212 20.74 -11.66 12.48
N ARG A 213 21.60 -12.66 12.74
CA ARG A 213 23.02 -12.45 13.08
C ARG A 213 23.78 -11.85 11.91
N LEU A 214 23.52 -12.36 10.70
CA LEU A 214 24.14 -11.88 9.48
C LEU A 214 23.65 -10.47 9.15
N VAL A 215 22.36 -10.20 9.35
CA VAL A 215 21.79 -8.86 9.19
C VAL A 215 22.40 -7.88 10.19
N ARG A 216 22.42 -8.24 11.48
CA ARG A 216 23.04 -7.45 12.55
C ARG A 216 24.50 -7.10 12.22
N LYS A 217 25.28 -8.09 11.81
CA LYS A 217 26.69 -7.91 11.40
C LYS A 217 26.82 -7.02 10.16
N LYS A 218 26.00 -7.26 9.13
CA LYS A 218 26.02 -6.51 7.85
C LYS A 218 25.76 -5.02 8.06
N PHE A 219 24.78 -4.68 8.90
CA PHE A 219 24.38 -3.30 9.16
C PHE A 219 24.99 -2.70 10.43
N LYS A 220 25.88 -3.44 11.12
CA LYS A 220 26.54 -3.02 12.37
C LYS A 220 25.55 -2.59 13.45
N LEU A 221 24.46 -3.35 13.59
CA LEU A 221 23.39 -3.05 14.52
C LEU A 221 23.75 -3.53 15.93
N GLY A 222 23.19 -2.83 16.93
CA GLY A 222 23.10 -3.34 18.29
C GLY A 222 22.16 -4.54 18.39
N ASP A 223 21.83 -4.92 19.63
CA ASP A 223 20.73 -5.85 19.86
C ASP A 223 19.42 -5.22 19.35
N PHE A 224 18.54 -6.03 18.77
CA PHE A 224 17.23 -5.56 18.30
C PHE A 224 16.17 -6.63 18.46
N ALA A 225 14.93 -6.17 18.61
CA ALA A 225 13.73 -6.97 18.47
C ALA A 225 12.68 -6.12 17.75
N GLY A 226 12.12 -6.63 16.66
CA GLY A 226 11.16 -5.90 15.85
C GLY A 226 10.60 -6.76 14.72
N GLN A 227 10.37 -6.15 13.57
CA GLN A 227 9.72 -6.81 12.44
C GLN A 227 10.52 -6.64 11.15
N LEU A 228 10.68 -7.73 10.42
CA LEU A 228 11.17 -7.73 9.06
C LEU A 228 9.98 -7.70 8.11
N PHE A 229 9.81 -6.60 7.37
CA PHE A 229 8.91 -6.54 6.23
C PHE A 229 9.59 -7.14 5.01
N ILE A 230 8.86 -8.01 4.32
CA ILE A 230 9.32 -8.73 3.14
C ILE A 230 8.40 -8.34 1.99
N HIS A 231 8.97 -7.75 0.96
CA HIS A 231 8.31 -7.49 -0.32
C HIS A 231 9.02 -8.29 -1.40
N VAL A 232 8.30 -9.16 -2.11
CA VAL A 232 8.86 -9.94 -3.21
C VAL A 232 8.62 -9.24 -4.54
N ILE A 233 9.71 -8.87 -5.20
CA ILE A 233 9.73 -8.31 -6.56
C ILE A 233 9.88 -9.46 -7.54
N GLY A 234 9.18 -9.40 -8.67
CA GLY A 234 9.23 -10.44 -9.71
C GLY A 234 8.41 -11.68 -9.34
N ALA A 235 7.40 -11.56 -8.48
CA ALA A 235 6.53 -12.66 -8.11
C ALA A 235 5.75 -13.19 -9.34
N ALA A 236 5.56 -14.51 -9.45
CA ALA A 236 4.79 -15.12 -10.52
C ALA A 236 3.83 -16.20 -9.98
N GLY A 237 2.64 -16.31 -10.58
CA GLY A 237 1.63 -17.29 -10.18
C GLY A 237 0.78 -16.87 -8.98
N HIS A 238 1.40 -16.48 -7.85
CA HIS A 238 0.66 -16.00 -6.68
C HIS A 238 1.43 -15.01 -5.79
N ASP A 239 0.68 -14.23 -5.01
CA ASP A 239 1.13 -13.11 -4.18
C ASP A 239 1.29 -13.44 -2.68
N VAL A 240 1.17 -14.72 -2.34
CA VAL A 240 1.46 -15.19 -0.98
C VAL A 240 2.97 -15.24 -0.80
N VAL A 241 3.48 -14.90 0.40
CA VAL A 241 4.87 -15.16 0.83
C VAL A 241 4.82 -16.08 2.05
N LYS A 242 5.31 -17.30 1.91
CA LYS A 242 5.34 -18.31 2.98
C LYS A 242 6.73 -18.37 3.60
N TYR A 243 6.82 -18.45 4.91
CA TYR A 243 8.09 -18.63 5.60
C TYR A 243 7.93 -19.51 6.84
N ALA A 244 9.05 -20.06 7.29
CA ALA A 244 9.23 -20.66 8.60
C ALA A 244 10.23 -19.84 9.41
N LEU A 245 10.03 -19.77 10.72
CA LEU A 245 10.97 -19.17 11.66
C LEU A 245 11.59 -20.27 12.51
N ASP A 246 12.89 -20.17 12.67
CA ASP A 246 13.69 -20.93 13.62
C ASP A 246 14.41 -19.95 14.57
N THR A 247 14.65 -20.36 15.82
CA THR A 247 15.21 -19.48 16.88
C THR A 247 16.29 -20.14 17.70
#